data_AF-L0HIS9-F1
#
_entry.id   AF-L0HIS9-F1
#
_cell.length_a   1.000
_cell.length_b   1.000
_cell.length_c   1.000
_cell.angle_alpha   90.00
_cell.angle_beta   90.00
_cell.angle_gamma   90.00
#
_symmetry.space_group_name_H-M   'P 1'
#
loop_
_entity.id
_entity.type
_entity.pdbx_description
1 polymer ?
#
loop_
_entity_poly.entity_id
_entity_poly.type
_entity_poly.pdbx_seq_one_letter_code
_entity_poly.pdbx_strand_id
1 'polypeptide(L)'
;MQSYWFGDAGDGRCQAADGDPLALAQRLDSLQTKMDGFVPLKWEEAMACGICTDRAGYISLLREVCFIQSEQRIREEYAGKDTELLQMVRTLDEMDEVINLLSERVAEWHQVRHPTFSRKYRRTPVHIQIRRLSEKGRGALGKVALQVELLSAARTDLAKEVSLRATRVLPNTSSLIGGLVAARLMAHAGGLLPLSRLPASAIQVLGARTALFSHLRTKSPPPKHGIIFQHRRVHNAPRNLRGKVARVLAGKLAIAARLDYYRGVAVPKFLDRAQDRIDRLGGKES
;
A
#
# COMPACT_ATOMS: atom_id res chain seq x y z
N MET A 1 35.09 -19.44 -18.21
CA MET A 1 35.10 -18.09 -17.60
C MET A 1 33.77 -17.89 -16.89
N GLN A 2 33.83 -17.54 -15.60
CA GLN A 2 32.67 -17.12 -14.82
C GLN A 2 32.47 -15.61 -15.02
N SER A 3 31.22 -15.18 -15.07
CA SER A 3 30.87 -13.77 -15.21
C SER A 3 30.75 -13.11 -13.85
N TYR A 4 31.61 -12.13 -13.60
CA TYR A 4 31.61 -11.27 -12.44
C TYR A 4 31.17 -9.84 -12.80
N TRP A 5 30.91 -9.05 -11.77
CA TRP A 5 30.50 -7.65 -11.92
C TRP A 5 31.61 -6.80 -12.58
N PHE A 6 32.89 -7.12 -12.33
CA PHE A 6 34.05 -6.42 -12.89
C PHE A 6 34.56 -6.99 -14.24
N GLY A 7 33.99 -8.09 -14.74
CA GLY A 7 34.46 -8.74 -15.97
C GLY A 7 34.19 -10.23 -16.00
N ASP A 8 34.70 -10.90 -17.02
CA ASP A 8 34.67 -12.36 -17.15
C ASP A 8 36.05 -12.92 -16.81
N ALA A 9 36.13 -13.80 -15.81
CA ALA A 9 37.41 -14.36 -15.34
C ALA A 9 37.33 -15.89 -15.20
N GLY A 10 38.43 -16.57 -15.54
CA GLY A 10 38.57 -18.01 -15.35
C GLY A 10 39.79 -18.58 -16.08
N ASP A 11 40.37 -19.64 -15.51
CA ASP A 11 41.52 -20.37 -16.08
C ASP A 11 42.71 -19.47 -16.47
N GLY A 12 43.02 -18.47 -15.63
CA GLY A 12 44.13 -17.53 -15.84
C GLY A 12 43.89 -16.49 -16.94
N ARG A 13 42.71 -16.44 -17.55
CA ARG A 13 42.30 -15.42 -18.51
C ARG A 13 41.28 -14.49 -17.85
N CYS A 14 41.44 -13.19 -18.09
CA CYS A 14 40.45 -12.20 -17.70
C CYS A 14 40.12 -11.27 -18.85
N GLN A 15 38.83 -11.03 -19.04
CA GLN A 15 38.31 -9.95 -19.85
C GLN A 15 37.63 -8.95 -18.90
N ALA A 16 38.35 -7.87 -18.58
CA ALA A 16 37.82 -6.79 -17.76
C ALA A 16 36.63 -6.13 -18.46
N ALA A 17 35.59 -5.81 -17.68
CA ALA A 17 34.57 -4.87 -18.11
C ALA A 17 35.16 -3.44 -18.07
N ASP A 18 34.47 -2.50 -18.71
CA ASP A 18 34.86 -1.10 -18.64
C ASP A 18 34.90 -0.65 -17.17
N GLY A 19 35.95 0.09 -16.78
CA GLY A 19 36.19 0.50 -15.40
C GLY A 19 35.21 1.56 -14.90
N ASP A 20 34.33 2.06 -15.78
CA ASP A 20 33.25 2.98 -15.45
C ASP A 20 32.25 2.35 -14.45
N PRO A 21 32.12 2.92 -13.23
CA PRO A 21 31.18 2.42 -12.22
C PRO A 21 29.73 2.28 -12.72
N LEU A 22 29.30 3.12 -13.66
CA LEU A 22 27.95 3.03 -14.22
C LEU A 22 27.77 1.79 -15.12
N ALA A 23 28.73 1.52 -16.00
CA ALA A 23 28.73 0.33 -16.85
C ALA A 23 28.80 -0.97 -16.02
N LEU A 24 29.61 -0.96 -14.95
CA LEU A 24 29.70 -2.07 -14.00
C LEU A 24 28.38 -2.31 -13.25
N ALA A 25 27.67 -1.25 -12.85
CA ALA A 25 26.36 -1.36 -12.23
C ALA A 25 25.31 -1.95 -13.17
N GLN A 26 25.27 -1.50 -14.43
CA GLN A 26 24.37 -2.07 -15.45
C GLN A 26 24.67 -3.54 -15.73
N ARG A 27 25.96 -3.90 -15.79
CA ARG A 27 26.39 -5.29 -15.93
C ARG A 27 25.91 -6.13 -14.75
N LEU A 28 26.04 -5.64 -13.52
CA LEU A 28 25.61 -6.35 -12.31
C LEU A 28 24.11 -6.73 -12.36
N ASP A 29 23.24 -5.89 -12.94
CA ASP A 29 21.82 -6.23 -13.12
C ASP A 29 21.57 -7.28 -14.22
N SER A 30 22.47 -7.41 -15.20
CA SER A 30 22.37 -8.43 -16.25
C SER A 30 22.82 -9.82 -15.80
N LEU A 31 23.56 -9.91 -14.69
CA LEU A 31 24.09 -11.19 -14.19
C LEU A 31 22.98 -12.03 -13.55
N GLN A 32 22.58 -13.11 -14.23
CA GLN A 32 21.72 -14.14 -13.67
C GLN A 32 22.55 -15.30 -13.11
N THR A 33 22.98 -15.19 -11.86
CA THR A 33 23.80 -16.25 -11.25
C THR A 33 22.91 -17.37 -10.70
N LYS A 34 23.04 -18.59 -11.25
CA LYS A 34 22.52 -19.79 -10.58
C LYS A 34 23.39 -20.08 -9.35
N MET A 35 22.77 -20.22 -8.18
CA MET A 35 23.48 -20.36 -6.90
C MET A 35 24.29 -21.66 -6.77
N ASP A 36 24.08 -22.63 -7.65
CA ASP A 36 24.64 -23.98 -7.56
C ASP A 36 26.17 -24.06 -7.82
N GLY A 37 26.83 -22.96 -8.22
CA GLY A 37 28.26 -22.92 -8.54
C GLY A 37 28.99 -21.63 -8.15
N PHE A 38 28.44 -20.86 -7.21
CA PHE A 38 29.03 -19.58 -6.79
C PHE A 38 30.33 -19.79 -6.00
N VAL A 39 31.45 -19.44 -6.61
CA VAL A 39 32.76 -19.39 -5.93
C VAL A 39 32.93 -17.99 -5.34
N PRO A 40 33.23 -17.86 -4.02
CA PRO A 40 33.40 -16.56 -3.39
C PRO A 40 34.49 -15.73 -4.07
N LEU A 41 34.18 -14.44 -4.27
CA LEU A 41 35.07 -13.47 -4.89
C LEU A 41 36.40 -13.35 -4.16
N LYS A 42 37.50 -13.44 -4.91
CA LYS A 42 38.84 -13.02 -4.49
C LYS A 42 39.18 -11.69 -5.17
N TRP A 43 39.50 -10.67 -4.39
CA TRP A 43 39.85 -9.34 -4.90
C TRP A 43 41.14 -9.40 -5.75
N GLU A 44 41.98 -10.42 -5.53
CA GLU A 44 43.15 -10.73 -6.34
C GLU A 44 42.82 -11.01 -7.81
N GLU A 45 41.64 -11.59 -8.09
CA GLU A 45 41.20 -11.85 -9.46
C GLU A 45 40.81 -10.54 -10.16
N ALA A 46 40.15 -9.62 -9.45
CA ALA A 46 39.84 -8.28 -9.96
C ALA A 46 41.11 -7.45 -10.22
N MET A 47 42.14 -7.61 -9.37
CA MET A 47 43.46 -7.02 -9.63
C MET A 47 44.14 -7.63 -10.86
N ALA A 48 44.11 -8.96 -10.99
CA ALA A 48 44.69 -9.65 -12.15
C ALA A 48 44.00 -9.23 -13.48
N CYS A 49 42.73 -8.81 -13.40
CA CYS A 49 41.98 -8.21 -14.50
C CYS A 49 42.34 -6.75 -14.80
N GLY A 50 43.12 -6.07 -13.96
CA GLY A 50 43.47 -4.66 -14.13
C GLY A 50 42.36 -3.67 -13.72
N ILE A 51 41.32 -4.13 -13.02
CA ILE A 51 40.20 -3.28 -12.57
C ILE A 51 40.59 -2.43 -11.35
N CYS A 52 41.48 -2.95 -10.50
CA CYS A 52 41.93 -2.26 -9.30
C CYS A 52 43.41 -2.54 -9.02
N THR A 53 44.08 -1.60 -8.37
CA THR A 53 45.51 -1.68 -8.04
C THR A 53 45.78 -2.38 -6.71
N ASP A 54 44.83 -2.29 -5.78
CA ASP A 54 44.93 -2.82 -4.44
C ASP A 54 43.54 -3.16 -3.87
N ARG A 55 43.53 -3.77 -2.67
CA ARG A 55 42.30 -4.12 -1.97
C ARG A 55 41.45 -2.90 -1.64
N ALA A 56 42.07 -1.74 -1.34
CA ALA A 56 41.32 -0.53 -1.02
C ALA A 56 40.58 0.01 -2.25
N GLY A 57 41.24 0.06 -3.41
CA GLY A 57 40.63 0.43 -4.69
C GLY A 57 39.49 -0.52 -5.09
N TYR A 58 39.67 -1.83 -4.89
CA TYR A 58 38.60 -2.81 -5.10
C TYR A 58 37.35 -2.50 -4.26
N ILE A 59 37.53 -2.28 -2.96
CA ILE A 59 36.42 -1.98 -2.04
C ILE A 59 35.76 -0.65 -2.40
N SER A 60 36.55 0.37 -2.75
CA SER A 60 36.03 1.68 -3.15
C SER A 60 35.15 1.58 -4.40
N LEU A 61 35.65 0.90 -5.43
CA LEU A 61 34.92 0.70 -6.68
C LEU A 61 33.65 -0.13 -6.46
N LEU A 62 33.73 -1.23 -5.71
CA LEU A 62 32.57 -2.05 -5.39
C LEU A 62 31.51 -1.24 -4.63
N ARG A 63 31.93 -0.40 -3.67
CA ARG A 63 31.02 0.47 -2.92
C ARG A 63 30.30 1.46 -3.84
N GLU A 64 31.02 2.07 -4.77
CA GLU A 64 30.46 3.01 -5.74
C GLU A 64 29.43 2.34 -6.65
N VAL A 65 29.76 1.18 -7.22
CA VAL A 65 28.84 0.36 -8.04
C VAL A 65 27.58 0.00 -7.25
N CYS A 66 27.72 -0.45 -5.99
CA CYS A 66 26.59 -0.77 -5.13
C CYS A 66 25.69 0.44 -4.86
N PHE A 67 26.24 1.65 -4.70
CA PHE A 67 25.45 2.86 -4.52
C PHE A 67 24.69 3.22 -5.79
N ILE A 68 25.35 3.22 -6.96
CA ILE A 68 24.71 3.50 -8.25
C ILE A 68 23.55 2.53 -8.48
N GLN A 69 23.78 1.22 -8.28
CA GLN A 69 22.73 0.22 -8.42
C GLN A 69 21.58 0.43 -7.43
N SER A 70 21.89 0.75 -6.17
CA SER A 70 20.87 1.03 -5.15
C SER A 70 20.03 2.25 -5.52
N GLU A 71 20.66 3.34 -5.98
CA GLU A 71 19.98 4.54 -6.43
C GLU A 71 19.08 4.28 -7.64
N GLN A 72 19.54 3.48 -8.62
CA GLN A 72 18.75 3.09 -9.78
C GLN A 72 17.52 2.28 -9.38
N ARG A 73 17.70 1.25 -8.55
CA ARG A 73 16.58 0.43 -8.04
C ARG A 73 15.57 1.25 -7.24
N ILE A 74 16.04 2.17 -6.40
CA ILE A 74 15.17 3.10 -5.68
C ILE A 74 14.39 3.96 -6.69
N ARG A 75 15.05 4.54 -7.70
CA ARG A 75 14.38 5.38 -8.69
C ARG A 75 13.30 4.63 -9.47
N GLU A 76 13.57 3.39 -9.87
CA GLU A 76 12.60 2.53 -10.57
C GLU A 76 11.38 2.22 -9.72
N GLU A 77 11.58 1.85 -8.45
CA GLU A 77 10.48 1.60 -7.50
C GLU A 77 9.64 2.87 -7.27
N TYR A 78 10.28 4.03 -7.15
CA TYR A 78 9.60 5.31 -7.01
C TYR A 78 8.87 5.77 -8.28
N ALA A 79 9.30 5.30 -9.46
CA ALA A 79 8.61 5.49 -10.72
C ALA A 79 7.40 4.56 -10.91
N GLY A 80 7.15 3.66 -9.95
CA GLY A 80 5.98 2.79 -9.91
C GLY A 80 4.66 3.57 -10.02
N LYS A 81 3.74 3.11 -10.87
CA LYS A 81 2.45 3.77 -11.14
C LYS A 81 1.57 3.88 -9.88
N ASP A 82 1.78 2.98 -8.92
CA ASP A 82 1.06 2.86 -7.67
C ASP A 82 1.73 3.55 -6.47
N THR A 83 3.00 3.96 -6.58
CA THR A 83 3.79 4.48 -5.45
C THR A 83 3.20 5.74 -4.85
N GLU A 84 2.88 6.73 -5.68
CA GLU A 84 2.24 7.96 -5.20
C GLU A 84 0.83 7.67 -4.67
N LEU A 85 0.07 6.73 -5.27
CA LEU A 85 -1.28 6.39 -4.79
C LEU A 85 -1.21 5.70 -3.42
N LEU A 86 -0.21 4.86 -3.20
CA LEU A 86 0.10 4.24 -1.92
C LEU A 86 0.37 5.29 -0.84
N GLN A 87 1.16 6.32 -1.16
CA GLN A 87 1.44 7.42 -0.23
C GLN A 87 0.18 8.23 0.07
N MET A 88 -0.61 8.58 -0.94
CA MET A 88 -1.87 9.32 -0.73
C MET A 88 -2.81 8.57 0.22
N VAL A 89 -2.91 7.24 0.12
CA VAL A 89 -3.76 6.44 1.03
C VAL A 89 -3.20 6.43 2.45
N ARG A 90 -1.88 6.30 2.61
CA ARG A 90 -1.24 6.36 3.95
C ARG A 90 -1.48 7.72 4.59
N THR A 91 -1.26 8.80 3.85
CA THR A 91 -1.56 10.16 4.32
C THR A 91 -3.04 10.31 4.68
N LEU A 92 -3.97 9.75 3.89
CA LEU A 92 -5.39 9.82 4.20
C LEU A 92 -5.73 9.11 5.53
N ASP A 93 -5.14 7.94 5.78
CA ASP A 93 -5.38 7.20 7.01
C ASP A 93 -4.71 7.90 8.22
N GLU A 94 -3.53 8.51 8.05
CA GLU A 94 -2.89 9.35 9.07
C GLU A 94 -3.72 10.61 9.39
N MET A 95 -4.30 11.25 8.37
CA MET A 95 -5.23 12.37 8.57
C MET A 95 -6.46 11.93 9.38
N ASP A 96 -7.02 10.75 9.09
CA ASP A 96 -8.13 10.20 9.87
C ASP A 96 -7.73 10.03 11.35
N GLU A 97 -6.54 9.53 11.65
CA GLU A 97 -6.02 9.39 13.02
C GLU A 97 -5.87 10.74 13.73
N VAL A 98 -5.24 11.72 13.07
CA VAL A 98 -5.03 13.07 13.63
C VAL A 98 -6.35 13.79 13.86
N ILE A 99 -7.29 13.74 12.91
CA ILE A 99 -8.61 14.34 13.04
C ILE A 99 -9.35 13.75 14.24
N ASN A 100 -9.34 12.43 14.41
CA ASN A 100 -9.99 11.76 15.52
C ASN A 100 -9.38 12.17 16.87
N LEU A 101 -8.04 12.14 16.97
CA LEU A 101 -7.34 12.54 18.19
C LEU A 101 -7.66 13.99 18.59
N LEU A 102 -7.52 14.93 17.66
CA LEU A 102 -7.79 16.34 17.93
C LEU A 102 -9.27 16.58 18.25
N SER A 103 -10.17 15.86 17.58
CA SER A 103 -11.61 15.94 17.82
C SER A 103 -11.97 15.55 19.25
N GLU A 104 -11.40 14.46 19.75
CA GLU A 104 -11.57 14.03 21.14
C GLU A 104 -10.99 15.05 22.12
N ARG A 105 -9.78 15.56 21.87
CA ARG A 105 -9.16 16.58 22.75
C ARG A 105 -9.97 17.87 22.80
N VAL A 106 -10.52 18.34 21.67
CA VAL A 106 -11.38 19.52 21.61
C VAL A 106 -12.67 19.28 22.42
N ALA A 107 -13.29 18.11 22.27
CA ALA A 107 -14.51 17.77 23.00
C ALA A 107 -14.27 17.71 24.51
N GLU A 108 -13.17 17.12 24.96
CA GLU A 108 -12.79 17.07 26.37
C GLU A 108 -12.49 18.47 26.92
N TRP A 109 -11.67 19.27 26.23
CA TRP A 109 -11.34 20.63 26.68
C TRP A 109 -12.59 21.51 26.78
N HIS A 110 -13.50 21.40 25.80
CA HIS A 110 -14.78 22.09 25.85
C HIS A 110 -15.59 21.70 27.09
N GLN A 111 -15.64 20.41 27.46
CA GLN A 111 -16.34 19.93 28.65
C GLN A 111 -15.72 20.46 29.95
N VAL A 112 -14.39 20.59 30.03
CA VAL A 112 -13.71 21.17 31.21
C VAL A 112 -14.05 22.66 31.37
N ARG A 113 -14.09 23.42 30.27
CA ARG A 113 -14.42 24.86 30.30
C ARG A 113 -15.90 25.11 30.55
N HIS A 114 -16.76 24.18 30.14
CA HIS A 114 -18.21 24.25 30.28
C HIS A 114 -18.74 22.99 30.97
N PRO A 115 -18.44 22.81 32.27
CA PRO A 115 -18.88 21.64 33.03
C PRO A 115 -20.41 21.66 33.11
N THR A 116 -21.05 20.97 32.17
CA THR A 116 -22.50 20.94 32.03
C THR A 116 -23.02 19.59 32.51
N PHE A 117 -23.77 19.60 33.61
CA PHE A 117 -24.44 18.41 34.14
C PHE A 117 -25.64 17.95 33.28
N SER A 118 -26.04 18.73 32.27
CA SER A 118 -27.18 18.45 31.39
C SER A 118 -26.94 17.23 30.48
N ARG A 119 -27.86 16.25 30.53
CA ARG A 119 -27.86 15.03 29.70
C ARG A 119 -27.78 15.32 28.19
N LYS A 120 -28.26 16.47 27.72
CA LYS A 120 -28.29 16.86 26.29
C LYS A 120 -26.88 17.11 25.73
N TYR A 121 -25.99 17.73 26.51
CA TYR A 121 -24.61 18.00 26.08
C TYR A 121 -23.74 16.75 26.09
N ARG A 122 -23.96 15.84 27.04
CA ARG A 122 -23.27 14.54 27.10
C ARG A 122 -23.51 13.64 25.88
N ARG A 123 -24.60 13.86 25.13
CA ARG A 123 -24.97 13.06 23.95
C ARG A 123 -24.73 13.77 22.61
N THR A 124 -24.25 15.01 22.62
CA THR A 124 -24.01 15.71 21.35
C THR A 124 -22.82 15.07 20.64
N PRO A 125 -22.97 14.58 19.40
CA PRO A 125 -21.85 14.02 18.65
C PRO A 125 -20.68 15.00 18.55
N VAL A 126 -19.45 14.49 18.67
CA VAL A 126 -18.22 15.29 18.70
C VAL A 126 -18.12 16.24 17.50
N HIS A 127 -18.41 15.76 16.28
CA HIS A 127 -18.37 16.58 15.06
C HIS A 127 -19.32 17.79 15.10
N ILE A 128 -20.50 17.68 15.73
CA ILE A 128 -21.44 18.80 15.88
C ILE A 128 -20.87 19.82 16.88
N GLN A 129 -20.21 19.36 17.94
CA GLN A 129 -19.58 20.25 18.92
C GLN A 129 -18.44 21.04 18.25
N ILE A 130 -17.58 20.35 17.51
CA ILE A 130 -16.44 20.95 16.81
C ILE A 130 -16.91 22.01 15.83
N ARG A 131 -17.90 21.69 14.98
CA ARG A 131 -18.46 22.65 14.04
C ARG A 131 -19.01 23.91 14.73
N ARG A 132 -19.72 23.76 15.85
CA ARG A 132 -20.20 24.93 16.62
C ARG A 132 -19.04 25.74 17.19
N LEU A 133 -17.99 25.07 17.67
CA LEU A 133 -16.81 25.71 18.24
C LEU A 133 -15.93 26.37 17.18
N SER A 134 -15.87 25.85 15.96
CA SER A 134 -15.16 26.49 14.85
C SER A 134 -15.90 27.76 14.38
N GLU A 135 -17.24 27.72 14.34
CA GLU A 135 -18.07 28.86 13.91
C GLU A 135 -18.19 29.96 14.99
N LYS A 136 -18.33 29.58 16.27
CA LYS A 136 -18.68 30.52 17.36
C LYS A 136 -17.69 30.53 18.52
N GLY A 137 -16.75 29.59 18.56
CA GLY A 137 -15.77 29.49 19.64
C GLY A 137 -14.80 30.66 19.62
N ARG A 138 -14.47 31.16 20.80
CA ARG A 138 -13.48 32.24 20.98
C ARG A 138 -12.19 31.68 21.57
N GLY A 139 -11.09 32.39 21.34
CA GLY A 139 -9.78 32.05 21.90
C GLY A 139 -9.17 30.78 21.30
N ALA A 140 -8.25 30.16 22.04
CA ALA A 140 -7.46 29.02 21.55
C ALA A 140 -8.31 27.80 21.19
N LEU A 141 -9.34 27.47 21.98
CA LEU A 141 -10.23 26.33 21.74
C LEU A 141 -10.95 26.44 20.39
N GLY A 142 -11.49 27.61 20.06
CA GLY A 142 -12.14 27.86 18.77
C GLY A 142 -11.16 27.75 17.59
N LYS A 143 -9.93 28.24 17.75
CA LYS A 143 -8.87 28.10 16.74
C LYS A 143 -8.53 26.64 16.48
N VAL A 144 -8.38 25.81 17.53
CA VAL A 144 -8.11 24.38 17.36
C VAL A 144 -9.29 23.67 16.69
N ALA A 145 -10.53 23.97 17.08
CA ALA A 145 -11.73 23.43 16.44
C ALA A 145 -11.78 23.79 14.94
N LEU A 146 -11.42 25.03 14.58
CA LEU A 146 -11.31 25.44 13.18
C LEU A 146 -10.25 24.65 12.41
N GLN A 147 -9.07 24.40 13.01
CA GLN A 147 -8.04 23.57 12.36
C GLN A 147 -8.52 22.13 12.11
N VAL A 148 -9.32 21.55 13.02
CA VAL A 148 -9.91 20.23 12.82
C VAL A 148 -10.88 20.20 11.63
N GLU A 149 -11.72 21.24 11.48
CA GLU A 149 -12.61 21.36 10.31
C GLU A 149 -11.82 21.52 9.01
N LEU A 150 -10.75 22.32 9.00
CA LEU A 150 -9.88 22.50 7.83
C LEU A 150 -9.18 21.18 7.44
N LEU A 151 -8.64 20.44 8.42
CA LEU A 151 -8.08 19.11 8.18
C LEU A 151 -9.12 18.14 7.63
N SER A 152 -10.35 18.18 8.14
CA SER A 152 -11.46 17.33 7.66
C SER A 152 -11.86 17.66 6.22
N ALA A 153 -11.83 18.94 5.84
CA ALA A 153 -12.03 19.38 4.46
C ALA A 153 -10.90 18.87 3.55
N ALA A 154 -9.65 19.11 3.92
CA ALA A 154 -8.48 18.63 3.16
C ALA A 154 -8.48 17.10 2.99
N ARG A 155 -8.84 16.35 4.04
CA ARG A 155 -9.01 14.90 4.01
C ARG A 155 -10.06 14.49 2.97
N THR A 156 -11.17 15.22 2.91
CA THR A 156 -12.25 14.96 1.94
C THR A 156 -11.79 15.17 0.51
N ASP A 157 -10.99 16.20 0.26
CA ASP A 157 -10.45 16.47 -1.08
C ASP A 157 -9.40 15.43 -1.48
N LEU A 158 -8.49 15.07 -0.58
CA LEU A 158 -7.53 13.98 -0.81
C LEU A 158 -8.25 12.65 -1.10
N ALA A 159 -9.34 12.33 -0.39
CA ALA A 159 -10.10 11.12 -0.64
C ALA A 159 -10.73 11.08 -2.05
N LYS A 160 -11.18 12.22 -2.58
CA LYS A 160 -11.66 12.33 -3.97
C LYS A 160 -10.53 12.08 -4.96
N GLU A 161 -9.37 12.67 -4.71
CA GLU A 161 -8.19 12.52 -5.56
C GLU A 161 -7.68 11.08 -5.58
N VAL A 162 -7.57 10.44 -4.40
CA VAL A 162 -7.28 9.01 -4.24
C VAL A 162 -8.24 8.17 -5.08
N SER A 163 -9.54 8.45 -4.97
CA SER A 163 -10.56 7.70 -5.71
C SER A 163 -10.39 7.85 -7.23
N LEU A 164 -10.15 9.07 -7.72
CA LEU A 164 -9.94 9.34 -9.15
C LEU A 164 -8.65 8.70 -9.68
N ARG A 165 -7.59 8.73 -8.89
CA ARG A 165 -6.30 8.16 -9.30
C ARG A 165 -6.33 6.63 -9.26
N ALA A 166 -7.05 6.05 -8.31
CA ALA A 166 -7.30 4.61 -8.24
C ALA A 166 -8.00 4.07 -9.49
N THR A 167 -8.94 4.79 -10.11
CA THR A 167 -9.58 4.30 -11.35
C THR A 167 -8.61 4.21 -12.52
N ARG A 168 -7.51 4.98 -12.49
CA ARG A 168 -6.44 4.93 -13.50
C ARG A 168 -5.44 3.80 -13.24
N VAL A 169 -5.04 3.62 -11.97
CA VAL A 169 -4.05 2.60 -11.57
C VAL A 169 -4.66 1.20 -11.47
N LEU A 170 -5.90 1.12 -11.00
CA LEU A 170 -6.66 -0.09 -10.67
C LEU A 170 -8.03 -0.09 -11.37
N PRO A 171 -8.11 -0.01 -12.71
CA PRO A 171 -9.38 0.14 -13.41
C PRO A 171 -10.37 -1.00 -13.14
N ASN A 172 -9.90 -2.25 -13.07
CA ASN A 172 -10.75 -3.41 -12.85
C ASN A 172 -11.18 -3.50 -11.37
N THR A 173 -10.24 -3.33 -10.43
CA THR A 173 -10.55 -3.40 -9.00
C THR A 173 -11.45 -2.25 -8.57
N SER A 174 -11.18 -1.03 -9.03
CA SER A 174 -12.00 0.16 -8.74
C SER A 174 -13.42 0.05 -9.29
N SER A 175 -13.60 -0.60 -10.45
CA SER A 175 -14.94 -0.84 -11.01
C SER A 175 -15.78 -1.77 -10.14
N LEU A 176 -15.16 -2.70 -9.41
CA LEU A 176 -15.88 -3.67 -8.56
C LEU A 176 -16.18 -3.15 -7.15
N ILE A 177 -15.32 -2.33 -6.56
CA ILE A 177 -15.47 -1.90 -5.14
C ILE A 177 -15.38 -0.40 -4.90
N GLY A 178 -15.23 0.41 -5.95
CA GLY A 178 -14.99 1.85 -5.88
C GLY A 178 -13.52 2.19 -5.68
N GLY A 179 -13.10 3.35 -6.21
CA GLY A 179 -11.70 3.78 -6.23
C GLY A 179 -11.07 3.87 -4.84
N LEU A 180 -11.76 4.48 -3.88
CA LEU A 180 -11.23 4.64 -2.52
C LEU A 180 -10.98 3.30 -1.80
N VAL A 181 -11.93 2.35 -1.90
CA VAL A 181 -11.77 1.03 -1.26
C VAL A 181 -10.70 0.21 -1.98
N ALA A 182 -10.62 0.31 -3.32
CA ALA A 182 -9.56 -0.32 -4.11
C ALA A 182 -8.17 0.21 -3.73
N ALA A 183 -8.02 1.52 -3.56
CA ALA A 183 -6.77 2.13 -3.13
C ALA A 183 -6.34 1.66 -1.73
N ARG A 184 -7.28 1.61 -0.77
CA ARG A 184 -7.04 1.03 0.56
C ARG A 184 -6.66 -0.45 0.51
N LEU A 185 -7.25 -1.23 -0.40
CA LEU A 185 -6.90 -2.64 -0.61
C LEU A 185 -5.46 -2.83 -1.06
N MET A 186 -5.06 -2.05 -2.05
CA MET A 186 -3.69 -2.00 -2.55
C MET A 186 -2.72 -1.55 -1.46
N ALA A 187 -3.07 -0.53 -0.67
CA ALA A 187 -2.23 -0.04 0.40
C ALA A 187 -2.02 -1.07 1.51
N HIS A 188 -3.07 -1.78 1.92
CA HIS A 188 -2.95 -2.87 2.90
C HIS A 188 -2.15 -4.06 2.39
N ALA A 189 -2.12 -4.30 1.08
CA ALA A 189 -1.27 -5.32 0.47
C ALA A 189 0.20 -4.89 0.34
N GLY A 190 0.49 -3.59 0.42
CA GLY A 190 1.83 -3.02 0.27
C GLY A 190 2.16 -2.57 -1.16
N GLY A 191 1.16 -2.45 -2.05
CA GLY A 191 1.33 -2.07 -3.45
C GLY A 191 0.52 -2.97 -4.40
N LEU A 192 0.53 -2.62 -5.69
CA LEU A 192 -0.20 -3.33 -6.73
C LEU A 192 0.39 -4.71 -7.03
N LEU A 193 1.72 -4.81 -7.10
CA LEU A 193 2.39 -6.09 -7.34
C LEU A 193 2.10 -7.09 -6.21
N PRO A 194 2.31 -6.75 -4.91
CA PRO A 194 1.90 -7.63 -3.81
C PRO A 194 0.42 -8.02 -3.88
N LEU A 195 -0.48 -7.07 -4.15
CA LEU A 195 -1.91 -7.35 -4.26
C LEU A 195 -2.23 -8.39 -5.34
N SER A 196 -1.59 -8.29 -6.51
CA SER A 196 -1.79 -9.24 -7.63
C SER A 196 -1.40 -10.68 -7.30
N ARG A 197 -0.45 -10.85 -6.37
CA ARG A 197 0.07 -12.15 -5.91
C ARG A 197 -0.77 -12.77 -4.79
N LEU A 198 -1.61 -11.99 -4.11
CA LEU A 198 -2.39 -12.51 -2.99
C LEU A 198 -3.47 -13.51 -3.45
N PRO A 199 -3.70 -14.59 -2.68
CA PRO A 199 -4.85 -15.44 -2.88
C PRO A 199 -6.15 -14.74 -2.42
N ALA A 200 -7.29 -15.21 -2.92
CA ALA A 200 -8.60 -14.67 -2.56
C ALA A 200 -8.87 -14.74 -1.04
N SER A 201 -8.39 -15.78 -0.36
CA SER A 201 -8.53 -15.92 1.10
C SER A 201 -7.80 -14.81 1.88
N ALA A 202 -6.62 -14.38 1.41
CA ALA A 202 -5.89 -13.26 2.01
C ALA A 202 -6.62 -11.94 1.73
N ILE A 203 -7.01 -11.69 0.48
CA ILE A 203 -7.76 -10.49 0.08
C ILE A 203 -9.06 -10.35 0.88
N GLN A 204 -9.74 -11.47 1.17
CA GLN A 204 -10.98 -11.47 1.96
C GLN A 204 -10.80 -10.82 3.34
N VAL A 205 -9.66 -11.03 3.99
CA VAL A 205 -9.40 -10.61 5.37
C VAL A 205 -8.40 -9.44 5.49
N LEU A 206 -7.93 -8.88 4.37
CA LEU A 206 -7.03 -7.71 4.39
C LEU A 206 -7.64 -6.54 5.18
N GLY A 207 -6.88 -5.98 6.11
CA GLY A 207 -7.33 -4.94 7.04
C GLY A 207 -7.99 -5.46 8.34
N ALA A 208 -8.22 -6.76 8.49
CA ALA A 208 -8.67 -7.37 9.75
C ALA A 208 -7.50 -7.95 10.57
N ARG A 209 -6.33 -7.30 10.54
CA ARG A 209 -5.06 -7.81 11.08
C ARG A 209 -5.18 -8.24 12.55
N THR A 210 -5.79 -7.42 13.39
CA THR A 210 -5.96 -7.68 14.83
C THR A 210 -6.82 -8.91 15.11
N ALA A 211 -7.98 -9.00 14.45
CA ALA A 211 -8.88 -10.15 14.56
C ALA A 211 -8.25 -11.43 14.00
N LEU A 212 -7.50 -11.33 12.90
CA LEU A 212 -6.78 -12.46 12.31
C LEU A 212 -5.69 -13.00 13.25
N PHE A 213 -4.86 -12.12 13.82
CA PHE A 213 -3.83 -12.55 14.77
C PHE A 213 -4.41 -13.07 16.08
N SER A 214 -5.54 -12.52 16.53
CA SER A 214 -6.28 -13.10 17.65
C SER A 214 -6.69 -14.54 17.34
N HIS A 215 -7.29 -14.80 16.16
CA HIS A 215 -7.65 -16.15 15.74
C HIS A 215 -6.44 -17.09 15.72
N LEU A 216 -5.31 -16.66 15.13
CA LEU A 216 -4.10 -17.48 15.05
C LEU A 216 -3.51 -17.82 16.42
N ARG A 217 -3.59 -16.90 17.39
CA ARG A 217 -3.03 -17.07 18.74
C ARG A 217 -3.96 -17.81 19.68
N THR A 218 -5.25 -17.47 19.67
CA THR A 218 -6.22 -17.93 20.68
C THR A 218 -7.30 -18.86 20.12
N LYS A 219 -7.23 -19.23 18.83
CA LYS A 219 -8.24 -20.04 18.13
C LYS A 219 -9.68 -19.46 18.20
N SER A 220 -9.82 -18.15 18.43
CA SER A 220 -11.10 -17.44 18.35
C SER A 220 -11.69 -17.53 16.93
N PRO A 221 -13.00 -17.31 16.69
CA PRO A 221 -13.55 -17.41 15.33
C PRO A 221 -12.83 -16.48 14.33
N PRO A 222 -12.46 -16.97 13.12
CA PRO A 222 -11.73 -16.17 12.15
C PRO A 222 -12.55 -14.98 11.63
N PRO A 223 -11.90 -13.87 11.23
CA PRO A 223 -12.60 -12.75 10.63
C PRO A 223 -13.24 -13.15 9.30
N LYS A 224 -14.51 -12.79 9.11
CA LYS A 224 -15.26 -13.11 7.87
C LYS A 224 -14.89 -12.20 6.70
N HIS A 225 -14.42 -10.99 7.00
CA HIS A 225 -14.09 -9.95 6.03
C HIS A 225 -13.16 -8.92 6.68
N GLY A 226 -12.33 -8.27 5.87
CA GLY A 226 -11.57 -7.07 6.25
C GLY A 226 -12.16 -5.81 5.63
N ILE A 227 -11.34 -4.99 4.98
CA ILE A 227 -11.75 -3.71 4.40
C ILE A 227 -12.85 -3.84 3.33
N ILE A 228 -12.93 -5.01 2.67
CA ILE A 228 -13.97 -5.27 1.66
C ILE A 228 -15.38 -5.28 2.24
N PHE A 229 -15.52 -5.23 3.58
CA PHE A 229 -16.78 -4.98 4.27
C PHE A 229 -17.41 -3.63 3.92
N GLN A 230 -16.62 -2.64 3.51
CA GLN A 230 -17.11 -1.32 3.09
C GLN A 230 -17.92 -1.39 1.78
N HIS A 231 -17.79 -2.47 1.00
CA HIS A 231 -18.59 -2.66 -0.20
C HIS A 231 -20.07 -2.93 0.14
N ARG A 232 -20.98 -2.21 -0.53
CA ARG A 232 -22.45 -2.22 -0.27
C ARG A 232 -23.02 -3.63 -0.11
N ARG A 233 -22.69 -4.55 -1.03
CA ARG A 233 -23.21 -5.92 -1.01
C ARG A 233 -22.71 -6.75 0.17
N VAL A 234 -21.53 -6.47 0.70
CA VAL A 234 -21.00 -7.16 1.89
C VAL A 234 -21.61 -6.55 3.15
N HIS A 235 -21.69 -5.22 3.24
CA HIS A 235 -22.25 -4.51 4.39
C HIS A 235 -23.73 -4.87 4.62
N ASN A 236 -24.53 -4.80 3.54
CA ASN A 236 -25.98 -5.00 3.60
C ASN A 236 -26.39 -6.47 3.67
N ALA A 237 -25.49 -7.41 3.37
CA ALA A 237 -25.82 -8.83 3.44
C ALA A 237 -26.20 -9.26 4.87
N PRO A 238 -27.16 -10.19 5.03
CA PRO A 238 -27.48 -10.82 6.31
C PRO A 238 -26.26 -11.49 6.96
N ARG A 239 -26.16 -11.48 8.30
CA ARG A 239 -24.98 -11.96 9.06
C ARG A 239 -24.52 -13.38 8.71
N ASN A 240 -25.44 -14.26 8.33
CA ASN A 240 -25.18 -15.63 7.88
C ASN A 240 -24.62 -15.70 6.43
N LEU A 241 -24.97 -14.76 5.57
CA LEU A 241 -24.54 -14.70 4.16
C LEU A 241 -23.30 -13.83 3.92
N ARG A 242 -22.98 -12.87 4.82
CA ARG A 242 -21.82 -11.96 4.69
C ARG A 242 -20.53 -12.65 4.32
N GLY A 243 -20.20 -13.76 4.98
CA GLY A 243 -18.96 -14.51 4.69
C GLY A 243 -18.96 -15.15 3.29
N LYS A 244 -20.12 -15.59 2.79
CA LYS A 244 -20.25 -16.13 1.42
C LYS A 244 -20.07 -15.02 0.39
N VAL A 245 -20.70 -13.86 0.60
CA VAL A 245 -20.57 -12.70 -0.30
C VAL A 245 -19.13 -12.19 -0.32
N ALA A 246 -18.50 -12.02 0.85
CA ALA A 246 -17.12 -11.57 0.98
C ALA A 246 -16.13 -12.50 0.26
N ARG A 247 -16.32 -13.83 0.36
CA ARG A 247 -15.48 -14.82 -0.34
C ARG A 247 -15.57 -14.69 -1.86
N VAL A 248 -16.78 -14.52 -2.39
CA VAL A 248 -16.96 -14.36 -3.84
C VAL A 248 -16.40 -13.04 -4.34
N LEU A 249 -16.65 -11.95 -3.61
CA LEU A 249 -16.07 -10.65 -3.92
C LEU A 249 -14.53 -10.74 -3.95
N ALA A 250 -13.92 -11.32 -2.92
CA ALA A 250 -12.47 -11.49 -2.85
C ALA A 250 -11.91 -12.35 -4.01
N GLY A 251 -12.65 -13.37 -4.45
CA GLY A 251 -12.29 -14.17 -5.62
C GLY A 251 -12.27 -13.34 -6.91
N LYS A 252 -13.22 -12.43 -7.10
CA LYS A 252 -13.23 -11.51 -8.26
C LYS A 252 -12.15 -10.44 -8.14
N LEU A 253 -11.93 -9.89 -6.95
CA LEU A 253 -10.86 -8.94 -6.70
C LEU A 253 -9.47 -9.53 -6.95
N ALA A 254 -9.23 -10.80 -6.62
CA ALA A 254 -7.97 -11.47 -6.92
C ALA A 254 -7.68 -11.53 -8.43
N ILE A 255 -8.72 -11.73 -9.25
CA ILE A 255 -8.59 -11.71 -10.71
C ILE A 255 -8.41 -10.28 -11.21
N ALA A 256 -9.22 -9.34 -10.70
CA ALA A 256 -9.15 -7.92 -11.05
C ALA A 256 -7.77 -7.33 -10.79
N ALA A 257 -7.17 -7.59 -9.62
CA ALA A 257 -5.83 -7.12 -9.26
C ALA A 257 -4.75 -7.66 -10.21
N ARG A 258 -4.87 -8.90 -10.69
CA ARG A 258 -3.96 -9.45 -11.70
C ARG A 258 -4.15 -8.79 -13.05
N LEU A 259 -5.39 -8.52 -13.45
CA LEU A 259 -5.66 -7.78 -14.69
C LEU A 259 -5.11 -6.35 -14.61
N ASP A 260 -5.27 -5.69 -13.47
CA ASP A 260 -4.74 -4.35 -13.23
C ASP A 260 -3.21 -4.33 -13.32
N TYR A 261 -2.52 -5.27 -12.68
CA TYR A 261 -1.05 -5.33 -12.72
C TYR A 261 -0.49 -5.72 -14.10
N TYR A 262 -0.99 -6.82 -14.70
CA TYR A 262 -0.40 -7.38 -15.92
C TYR A 262 -0.93 -6.75 -17.22
N ARG A 263 -2.14 -6.18 -17.22
CA ARG A 263 -2.73 -5.54 -18.42
C ARG A 263 -2.85 -4.03 -18.29
N GLY A 264 -3.12 -3.51 -17.09
CA GLY A 264 -3.27 -2.07 -16.86
C GLY A 264 -4.48 -1.41 -17.51
N VAL A 265 -5.41 -2.19 -18.09
CA VAL A 265 -6.61 -1.69 -18.78
C VAL A 265 -7.86 -2.39 -18.28
N ALA A 266 -8.99 -1.69 -18.31
CA ALA A 266 -10.29 -2.26 -17.96
C ALA A 266 -10.66 -3.41 -18.92
N VAL A 267 -11.24 -4.49 -18.38
CA VAL A 267 -11.70 -5.64 -19.14
C VAL A 267 -13.22 -5.78 -18.98
N PRO A 268 -14.04 -5.14 -19.85
CA PRO A 268 -15.50 -5.09 -19.70
C PRO A 268 -16.15 -6.47 -19.54
N LYS A 269 -15.79 -7.43 -20.41
CA LYS A 269 -16.31 -8.81 -20.36
C LYS A 269 -16.07 -9.51 -19.01
N PHE A 270 -14.98 -9.18 -18.32
CA PHE A 270 -14.69 -9.69 -16.99
C PHE A 270 -15.53 -8.97 -15.94
N LEU A 271 -15.63 -7.65 -16.02
CA LEU A 271 -16.38 -6.82 -15.09
C LEU A 271 -17.86 -7.20 -15.07
N ASP A 272 -18.50 -7.35 -16.23
CA ASP A 272 -19.91 -7.75 -16.32
C ASP A 272 -20.15 -9.10 -15.63
N ARG A 273 -19.33 -10.11 -15.95
CA ARG A 273 -19.42 -11.45 -15.35
C ARG A 273 -19.10 -11.45 -13.86
N ALA A 274 -18.20 -10.57 -13.41
CA ALA A 274 -17.83 -10.44 -12.01
C ALA A 274 -18.97 -9.80 -11.22
N GLN A 275 -19.53 -8.71 -11.74
CA GLN A 275 -20.63 -7.96 -11.16
C GLN A 275 -21.88 -8.84 -11.04
N ASP A 276 -22.26 -9.53 -12.12
CA ASP A 276 -23.37 -10.50 -12.12
C ASP A 276 -23.23 -11.54 -11.01
N ARG A 277 -22.01 -12.06 -10.81
CA ARG A 277 -21.76 -13.08 -9.81
C ARG A 277 -21.85 -12.52 -8.39
N ILE A 278 -21.44 -11.26 -8.18
CA ILE A 278 -21.54 -10.56 -6.89
C ILE A 278 -23.02 -10.26 -6.58
N ASP A 279 -23.78 -9.78 -7.57
CA ASP A 279 -25.18 -9.39 -7.40
C ASP A 279 -26.11 -10.58 -7.13
N ARG A 280 -25.91 -11.73 -7.80
CA ARG A 280 -26.69 -12.95 -7.54
C ARG A 280 -26.63 -13.44 -6.08
N LEU A 281 -25.56 -13.11 -5.35
CA LEU A 281 -25.35 -13.54 -3.96
C LEU A 281 -25.74 -12.47 -2.94
N GLY A 282 -25.80 -11.21 -3.35
CA GLY A 282 -26.20 -10.08 -2.51
C GLY A 282 -27.69 -10.02 -2.20
N GLY A 283 -28.48 -10.95 -2.75
CA GLY A 283 -29.94 -10.88 -2.77
C GLY A 283 -30.40 -9.96 -3.89
N LYS A 284 -31.31 -10.45 -4.75
CA LYS A 284 -32.09 -9.57 -5.62
C LYS A 284 -32.82 -8.59 -4.69
N GLU A 285 -32.46 -7.32 -4.73
CA GLU A 285 -33.41 -6.26 -4.37
C GLU A 285 -34.52 -6.37 -5.44
N SER A 286 -35.68 -6.91 -5.03
CA SER A 286 -36.96 -6.61 -5.68
C SER A 286 -37.47 -5.30 -5.11
#